data_AF-A0A9R1E712-F1
#
_entry.id   AF-A0A9R1E712-F1
#
_cell.length_a   1.000
_cell.length_b   1.000
_cell.length_c   1.000
_cell.angle_alpha   90.00
_cell.angle_beta   90.00
_cell.angle_gamma   90.00
#
_symmetry.space_group_name_H-M   'P 1'
#
loop_
_entity.id
_entity.type
_entity.pdbx_description
1 polymer ?
#
loop_
_entity_poly.entity_id
_entity_poly.type
_entity_poly.pdbx_seq_one_letter_code
_entity_poly.pdbx_strand_id
1 'polypeptide(L)'
;MAPKKTPKGKSGFFGVRQKPSSSWGVEFSDAGRHWWIGTYPSAHEAARAYDVAVWRAERPRSHLNFPEIESRAEAEMLVPQGINMKEITTTKKKSSVVVSAGETDEEAMARFAREHPEYIQAEMEYYWKGEAEQKKGPKKEDEAGPSTVIPIECSSEEDWEDFSEEEEEEEEEEGCDDPTKEEFWE
;
A
#
# COMPACT_ATOMS: atom_id res chain seq x y z
N MET A 1 -5.87 6.76 30.66
CA MET A 1 -7.15 7.47 30.34
C MET A 1 -8.22 6.43 30.09
N ALA A 2 -9.50 6.72 30.38
CA ALA A 2 -10.59 5.85 29.92
C ALA A 2 -10.73 5.90 28.39
N PRO A 3 -11.06 4.80 27.69
CA PRO A 3 -11.32 4.84 26.26
C PRO A 3 -12.54 5.72 25.98
N LYS A 4 -12.37 6.74 25.12
CA LYS A 4 -13.48 7.57 24.67
C LYS A 4 -14.35 6.76 23.71
N LYS A 5 -15.67 6.84 23.87
CA LYS A 5 -16.62 6.22 22.94
C LYS A 5 -16.49 6.89 21.57
N THR A 6 -16.34 6.10 20.51
CA THR A 6 -16.51 6.63 19.15
C THR A 6 -17.98 7.03 18.97
N PRO A 7 -18.28 8.14 18.28
CA PRO A 7 -19.66 8.47 17.97
C PRO A 7 -20.25 7.40 17.05
N LYS A 8 -21.51 7.04 17.28
CA LYS A 8 -22.26 6.15 16.37
C LYS A 8 -22.42 6.88 15.03
N GLY A 9 -21.94 6.25 13.96
CA GLY A 9 -21.99 6.84 12.61
C GLY A 9 -23.38 6.71 11.97
N LYS A 10 -23.46 6.95 10.66
CA LYS A 10 -24.67 6.72 9.84
C LYS A 10 -25.22 5.27 9.93
N SER A 11 -24.40 4.34 10.40
CA SER A 11 -24.73 2.94 10.70
C SER A 11 -25.55 2.72 11.96
N GLY A 12 -25.60 3.67 12.89
CA GLY A 12 -26.21 3.48 14.24
C GLY A 12 -25.36 2.64 15.21
N PHE A 13 -24.20 2.15 14.77
CA PHE A 13 -23.34 1.22 15.51
C PHE A 13 -21.91 1.78 15.69
N PHE A 14 -21.22 1.33 16.73
CA PHE A 14 -19.81 1.63 17.01
C PHE A 14 -18.91 0.83 16.06
N GLY A 15 -17.89 1.47 15.48
CA GLY A 15 -16.88 0.82 14.61
C GLY A 15 -17.37 0.33 13.24
N VAL A 16 -18.68 0.34 12.98
CA VAL A 16 -19.30 -0.12 11.74
C VAL A 16 -19.42 1.04 10.73
N ARG A 17 -18.85 0.87 9.54
CA ARG A 17 -18.84 1.85 8.45
C ARG A 17 -19.37 1.26 7.15
N GLN A 18 -20.36 1.91 6.54
CA GLN A 18 -20.88 1.54 5.23
C GLN A 18 -19.88 1.93 4.13
N LYS A 19 -19.59 1.01 3.19
CA LYS A 19 -18.88 1.31 1.94
C LYS A 19 -19.89 1.55 0.80
N PRO A 20 -19.52 2.28 -0.27
CA PRO A 20 -20.39 2.46 -1.44
C PRO A 20 -20.72 1.14 -2.16
N SER A 21 -19.93 0.08 -1.97
CA SER A 21 -20.19 -1.29 -2.44
C SER A 21 -21.27 -2.05 -1.64
N SER A 22 -22.15 -1.33 -0.94
CA SER A 22 -23.15 -1.84 0.02
C SER A 22 -22.63 -2.68 1.20
N SER A 23 -21.33 -2.96 1.28
CA SER A 23 -20.69 -3.78 2.31
C SER A 23 -20.40 -2.98 3.58
N TRP A 24 -20.42 -3.65 4.74
CA TRP A 24 -20.16 -3.03 6.04
C TRP A 24 -18.76 -3.39 6.55
N GLY A 25 -17.86 -2.41 6.59
CA GLY A 25 -16.54 -2.55 7.20
C GLY A 25 -16.60 -2.41 8.72
N VAL A 26 -15.72 -3.12 9.42
CA VAL A 26 -15.57 -3.02 10.88
C VAL A 26 -14.15 -2.63 11.25
N GLU A 27 -14.04 -1.50 11.94
CA GLU A 27 -12.80 -0.94 12.47
C GLU A 27 -12.89 -0.89 14.01
N PHE A 28 -11.87 -1.40 14.70
CA PHE A 28 -11.71 -1.33 16.15
C PHE A 28 -10.48 -0.49 16.51
N SER A 29 -10.48 0.12 17.70
CA SER A 29 -9.38 1.02 18.11
C SER A 29 -9.23 1.05 19.62
N ASP A 30 -8.01 0.79 20.10
CA ASP A 30 -7.66 0.61 21.51
C ASP A 30 -6.19 0.95 21.77
N ALA A 31 -5.90 1.53 22.94
CA ALA A 31 -4.56 1.99 23.34
C ALA A 31 -3.78 2.82 22.26
N GLY A 32 -4.49 3.52 21.37
CA GLY A 32 -3.89 4.30 20.26
C GLY A 32 -3.56 3.49 18.99
N ARG A 33 -3.83 2.18 18.98
CA ARG A 33 -3.75 1.31 17.81
C ARG A 33 -5.12 1.08 17.18
N HIS A 34 -5.12 0.72 15.91
CA HIS A 34 -6.30 0.49 15.08
C HIS A 34 -6.25 -0.93 14.51
N TRP A 35 -7.39 -1.62 14.44
CA TRP A 35 -7.50 -2.96 13.86
C TRP A 35 -8.65 -3.02 12.85
N TRP A 36 -8.37 -3.60 11.69
CA TRP A 36 -9.38 -4.03 10.74
C TRP A 36 -9.91 -5.38 11.20
N ILE A 37 -11.23 -5.52 11.36
CA ILE A 37 -11.88 -6.76 11.80
C ILE A 37 -12.40 -7.58 10.63
N GLY A 38 -12.93 -6.92 9.59
CA GLY A 38 -13.49 -7.58 8.41
C GLY A 38 -14.49 -6.72 7.64
N THR A 39 -15.09 -7.34 6.62
CA THR A 39 -16.27 -6.84 5.90
C THR A 39 -17.41 -7.84 6.03
N TYR A 40 -18.60 -7.36 6.36
CA TYR A 40 -19.81 -8.18 6.52
C TYR A 40 -20.93 -7.67 5.61
N PRO A 41 -21.87 -8.53 5.17
CA PRO A 41 -23.01 -8.14 4.35
C PRO A 41 -24.05 -7.31 5.12
N SER A 42 -24.10 -7.38 6.45
CA SER A 42 -25.09 -6.68 7.28
C SER A 42 -24.44 -5.82 8.37
N ALA A 43 -25.00 -4.63 8.61
CA ALA A 43 -24.62 -3.75 9.71
C ALA A 43 -24.75 -4.42 11.10
N HIS A 44 -25.72 -5.31 11.27
CA HIS A 44 -25.93 -6.04 12.53
C HIS A 44 -24.85 -7.09 12.76
N GLU A 45 -24.44 -7.80 11.72
CA GLU A 45 -23.35 -8.79 11.79
C GLU A 45 -22.00 -8.09 12.01
N ALA A 46 -21.76 -6.99 11.31
CA ALA A 46 -20.64 -6.09 11.53
C ALA A 46 -20.58 -5.57 12.99
N ALA A 47 -21.71 -5.19 13.57
CA ALA A 47 -21.79 -4.75 14.96
C ALA A 47 -21.53 -5.88 15.97
N ARG A 48 -21.98 -7.13 15.69
CA ARG A 48 -21.63 -8.29 16.53
C ARG A 48 -20.14 -8.64 16.44
N ALA A 49 -19.53 -8.51 15.26
CA ALA A 49 -18.09 -8.67 15.10
C ALA A 49 -17.27 -7.59 15.86
N TYR A 50 -17.77 -6.35 15.91
CA TYR A 50 -17.19 -5.33 16.79
C TYR A 50 -17.31 -5.71 18.27
N ASP A 51 -18.46 -6.21 18.69
CA ASP A 51 -18.73 -6.61 20.09
C ASP A 51 -17.85 -7.79 20.54
N VAL A 52 -17.56 -8.75 19.65
CA VAL A 52 -16.53 -9.79 19.90
C VAL A 52 -15.15 -9.16 20.15
N ALA A 53 -14.77 -8.10 19.42
CA ALA A 53 -13.50 -7.41 19.66
C ALA A 53 -13.49 -6.60 20.97
N VAL A 54 -14.63 -5.99 21.34
CA VAL A 54 -14.81 -5.35 22.66
C VAL A 54 -14.61 -6.37 23.78
N TRP A 55 -15.16 -7.58 23.65
CA TRP A 55 -14.94 -8.69 24.59
C TRP A 55 -13.51 -9.23 24.58
N ARG A 56 -12.85 -9.33 23.41
CA ARG A 56 -11.44 -9.75 23.31
C ARG A 56 -10.45 -8.73 23.87
N ALA A 57 -10.82 -7.45 23.89
CA ALA A 57 -10.06 -6.36 24.50
C ALA A 57 -10.51 -6.05 25.95
N GLU A 58 -11.29 -6.93 26.57
CA GLU A 58 -11.73 -6.85 27.97
C GLU A 58 -12.40 -5.51 28.35
N ARG A 59 -13.04 -4.86 27.37
CA ARG A 59 -13.65 -3.53 27.53
C ARG A 59 -15.00 -3.62 28.24
N PRO A 60 -15.39 -2.61 29.04
CA PRO A 60 -16.63 -2.64 29.79
C PRO A 60 -17.85 -2.60 28.86
N ARG A 61 -18.89 -3.40 29.20
CA ARG A 61 -20.11 -3.66 28.40
C ARG A 61 -20.80 -2.41 27.82
N SER A 62 -20.61 -1.23 28.40
CA SER A 62 -21.12 0.03 27.84
C SER A 62 -20.51 0.47 26.49
N HIS A 63 -19.52 -0.27 25.96
CA HIS A 63 -18.98 -0.11 24.60
C HIS A 63 -19.52 -1.12 23.59
N LEU A 64 -20.33 -2.09 24.03
CA LEU A 64 -21.02 -3.00 23.13
C LEU A 64 -22.13 -2.27 22.36
N ASN A 65 -22.43 -2.77 21.18
CA ASN A 65 -23.62 -2.42 20.40
C ASN A 65 -24.86 -3.12 20.94
N PHE A 66 -24.71 -4.38 21.36
CA PHE A 66 -25.78 -5.24 21.88
C PHE A 66 -25.53 -5.51 23.38
N PRO A 67 -26.18 -4.77 24.30
CA PRO A 67 -25.98 -4.95 25.74
C PRO A 67 -26.54 -6.28 26.25
N GLU A 68 -27.43 -6.90 25.48
CA GLU A 68 -28.02 -8.22 25.70
C GLU A 68 -26.98 -9.34 25.78
N ILE A 69 -25.84 -9.19 25.10
CA ILE A 69 -24.77 -10.19 25.12
C ILE A 69 -24.10 -10.17 26.50
N GLU A 70 -24.28 -11.25 27.24
CA GLU A 70 -23.82 -11.44 28.62
C GLU A 70 -22.36 -11.92 28.68
N SER A 71 -21.92 -12.69 27.67
CA SER A 71 -20.63 -13.36 27.68
C SER A 71 -19.86 -13.27 26.36
N ARG A 72 -18.53 -13.40 26.44
CA ARG A 72 -17.67 -13.52 25.26
C ARG A 72 -17.98 -14.76 24.41
N ALA A 73 -18.32 -15.88 25.02
CA ALA A 73 -18.62 -17.12 24.31
C ALA A 73 -19.89 -16.99 23.44
N GLU A 74 -20.93 -16.36 24.00
CA GLU A 74 -22.14 -15.97 23.27
C GLU A 74 -21.82 -15.01 22.11
N ALA A 75 -20.99 -13.98 22.35
CA ALA A 75 -20.55 -13.08 21.29
C ALA A 75 -19.86 -13.83 20.13
N GLU A 76 -18.92 -14.73 20.45
CA GLU A 76 -18.17 -15.51 19.46
C GLU A 76 -19.07 -16.52 18.72
N MET A 77 -20.07 -17.12 19.38
CA MET A 77 -21.09 -17.97 18.74
C MET A 77 -21.99 -17.21 17.75
N LEU A 78 -22.28 -15.92 18.00
CA LEU A 78 -23.10 -15.07 17.12
C LEU A 78 -22.36 -14.56 15.87
N VAL A 79 -21.08 -14.91 15.71
CA VAL A 79 -20.21 -14.60 14.55
C VAL A 79 -19.47 -15.88 14.13
N PRO A 80 -20.14 -16.86 13.49
CA PRO A 80 -19.58 -18.20 13.25
C PRO A 80 -18.38 -18.23 12.28
N GLN A 81 -18.16 -17.16 11.51
CA GLN A 81 -16.95 -16.96 10.69
C GLN A 81 -15.72 -16.53 11.53
N GLY A 82 -15.92 -16.23 12.81
CA GLY A 82 -14.94 -15.59 13.68
C GLY A 82 -14.69 -14.12 13.33
N ILE A 83 -13.70 -13.52 14.01
CA ILE A 83 -13.17 -12.20 13.67
C ILE A 83 -11.65 -12.26 13.49
N ASN A 84 -11.14 -11.53 12.50
CA ASN A 84 -9.72 -11.51 12.13
C ASN A 84 -9.15 -10.09 12.34
N MET A 85 -8.68 -9.81 13.55
CA MET A 85 -8.14 -8.50 13.92
C MET A 85 -6.74 -8.29 13.33
N LYS A 86 -6.66 -7.65 12.16
CA LYS A 86 -5.39 -7.23 11.54
C LYS A 86 -5.06 -5.81 12.00
N GLU A 87 -3.89 -5.59 12.61
CA GLU A 87 -3.48 -4.25 13.03
C GLU A 87 -3.28 -3.36 11.79
N ILE A 88 -4.00 -2.24 11.73
CA ILE A 88 -3.83 -1.22 10.71
C ILE A 88 -2.66 -0.35 11.17
N THR A 89 -1.44 -0.84 10.92
CA THR A 89 -0.31 0.08 10.85
C THR A 89 -0.59 1.02 9.67
N THR A 90 -0.61 2.32 9.93
CA THR A 90 -0.59 3.29 8.82
C THR A 90 0.72 3.08 8.09
N THR A 91 0.66 2.49 6.88
CA THR A 91 1.84 2.27 6.06
C THR A 91 2.60 3.58 5.95
N LYS A 92 3.94 3.53 6.11
CA LYS A 92 4.79 4.73 6.14
C LYS A 92 4.37 5.63 4.98
N LYS A 93 4.11 6.92 5.25
CA LYS A 93 4.02 7.92 4.17
C LYS A 93 5.24 7.69 3.29
N LYS A 94 5.03 7.48 1.98
CA LYS A 94 6.14 7.55 1.02
C LYS A 94 6.85 8.88 1.29
N SER A 95 8.17 8.85 1.44
CA SER A 95 8.98 10.05 1.60
C SER A 95 8.81 10.89 0.34
N SER A 96 7.97 11.92 0.42
CA SER A 96 7.84 12.88 -0.67
C SER A 96 9.11 13.71 -0.68
N VAL A 97 9.95 13.48 -1.69
CA VAL A 97 10.97 14.47 -2.05
C VAL A 97 10.23 15.76 -2.41
N VAL A 98 10.78 16.90 -2.01
CA VAL A 98 10.29 18.22 -2.39
C VAL A 98 11.35 18.79 -3.33
N VAL A 99 10.99 18.96 -4.60
CA VAL A 99 11.84 19.60 -5.61
C VAL A 99 11.82 21.11 -5.36
N SER A 100 13.00 21.73 -5.39
CA SER A 100 13.14 23.17 -5.18
C SER A 100 12.80 23.95 -6.46
N ALA A 101 12.40 25.22 -6.35
CA ALA A 101 12.23 26.07 -7.53
C ALA A 101 13.61 26.31 -8.20
N GLY A 102 13.74 25.91 -9.47
CA GLY A 102 15.01 25.96 -10.20
C GLY A 102 15.93 24.74 -10.02
N GLU A 103 15.44 23.68 -9.38
CA GLU A 103 16.11 22.39 -9.27
C GLU A 103 15.47 21.36 -10.22
N THR A 104 16.28 20.48 -10.82
CA THR A 104 15.79 19.35 -11.63
C THR A 104 15.36 18.15 -10.77
N ASP A 105 14.45 17.34 -11.31
CA ASP A 105 14.03 16.08 -10.66
C ASP A 105 15.22 15.13 -10.40
N GLU A 106 16.23 15.15 -11.26
CA GLU A 106 17.46 14.35 -11.11
C GLU A 106 18.32 14.83 -9.93
N GLU A 107 18.55 16.14 -9.80
CA GLU A 107 19.26 16.72 -8.65
C GLU A 107 18.51 16.49 -7.33
N ALA A 108 17.18 16.59 -7.34
CA ALA A 108 16.34 16.32 -6.17
C ALA A 108 16.44 14.85 -5.72
N MET A 109 16.42 13.92 -6.68
CA MET A 109 16.64 12.49 -6.42
C MET A 109 18.08 12.20 -5.96
N ALA A 110 19.10 12.85 -6.54
CA ALA A 110 20.49 12.72 -6.14
C ALA A 110 20.75 13.26 -4.72
N ARG A 111 20.13 14.38 -4.33
CA ARG A 111 20.15 14.87 -2.94
C ARG A 111 19.52 13.84 -2.01
N PHE A 112 18.31 13.37 -2.34
CA PHE A 112 17.58 12.42 -1.50
C PHE A 112 18.38 11.12 -1.30
N ALA A 113 18.99 10.59 -2.36
CA ALA A 113 19.88 9.42 -2.29
C ALA A 113 21.08 9.67 -1.36
N ARG A 114 21.75 10.83 -1.47
CA ARG A 114 22.89 11.20 -0.61
C ARG A 114 22.49 11.38 0.86
N GLU A 115 21.29 11.88 1.12
CA GLU A 115 20.82 12.20 2.49
C GLU A 115 20.09 11.03 3.16
N HIS A 116 19.66 10.03 2.39
CA HIS A 116 19.00 8.82 2.88
C HIS A 116 19.66 7.53 2.36
N PRO A 117 20.94 7.24 2.71
CA PRO A 117 21.64 6.03 2.27
C PRO A 117 20.96 4.72 2.73
N GLU A 118 20.20 4.75 3.83
CA GLU A 118 19.35 3.63 4.29
C GLU A 118 18.27 3.25 3.25
N TYR A 119 17.78 4.21 2.45
CA TYR A 119 16.80 3.97 1.40
C TYR A 119 17.41 3.14 0.26
N ILE A 120 18.61 3.51 -0.18
CA ILE A 120 19.36 2.79 -1.23
C ILE A 120 19.65 1.35 -0.77
N GLN A 121 20.05 1.17 0.49
CA GLN A 121 20.29 -0.17 1.07
C GLN A 121 19.02 -1.03 1.10
N ALA A 122 17.85 -0.43 1.39
CA ALA A 122 16.58 -1.14 1.40
C ALA A 122 16.13 -1.62 0.00
N GLU A 123 16.33 -0.81 -1.04
CA GLU A 123 16.02 -1.23 -2.42
C GLU A 123 17.05 -2.26 -2.94
N MET A 124 18.33 -2.10 -2.64
CA MET A 124 19.38 -3.11 -2.92
C MET A 124 19.04 -4.47 -2.27
N GLU A 125 18.64 -4.49 -0.99
CA GLU A 125 18.20 -5.72 -0.31
C GLU A 125 16.94 -6.33 -0.92
N TYR A 126 16.02 -5.51 -1.43
CA TYR A 126 14.79 -5.98 -2.08
C TYR A 126 15.11 -6.69 -3.41
N TYR A 127 15.91 -6.07 -4.28
CA TYR A 127 16.34 -6.67 -5.54
C TYR A 127 17.15 -7.97 -5.32
N TRP A 128 18.12 -7.95 -4.39
CA TRP A 128 18.95 -9.13 -4.09
C TRP A 128 18.14 -10.33 -3.56
N LYS A 129 17.04 -10.09 -2.83
CA LYS A 129 16.13 -11.16 -2.37
C LYS A 129 15.32 -11.77 -3.51
N GLY A 130 14.96 -10.99 -4.53
CA GLY A 130 14.21 -11.49 -5.69
C GLY A 130 14.96 -12.54 -6.52
N GLU A 131 16.28 -12.37 -6.71
CA GLU A 131 17.09 -13.35 -7.46
C GLU A 131 17.23 -14.69 -6.72
N ALA A 132 17.24 -14.67 -5.38
CA ALA A 132 17.37 -15.86 -4.55
C ALA A 132 16.15 -16.79 -4.66
N GLU A 133 14.97 -16.26 -4.97
CA GLU A 133 13.75 -17.05 -5.16
C GLU A 133 13.68 -17.66 -6.58
N GLN A 134 14.11 -16.94 -7.62
CA GLN A 134 14.13 -17.45 -9.00
C GLN A 134 15.00 -18.71 -9.17
N LYS A 135 16.08 -18.85 -8.40
CA LYS A 135 16.98 -20.02 -8.48
C LYS A 135 16.46 -21.28 -7.76
N LYS A 136 15.21 -21.30 -7.30
CA LYS A 136 14.50 -22.52 -6.86
C LYS A 136 13.56 -23.09 -7.93
N GLY A 137 14.13 -23.37 -9.10
CA GLY A 137 13.47 -24.22 -10.10
C GLY A 137 13.16 -25.63 -9.56
N PRO A 138 12.16 -26.32 -10.11
CA PRO A 138 11.77 -27.64 -9.64
C PRO A 138 12.88 -28.67 -9.89
N LYS A 139 13.14 -29.52 -8.89
CA LYS A 139 13.86 -30.78 -9.13
C LYS A 139 13.04 -31.61 -10.12
N LYS A 140 13.62 -31.93 -11.28
CA LYS A 140 13.14 -33.03 -12.13
C LYS A 140 13.86 -34.29 -11.69
N GLU A 141 13.09 -35.36 -11.50
CA GLU A 141 13.65 -36.70 -11.27
C GLU A 141 14.36 -37.28 -12.49
N ASP A 142 15.27 -38.21 -12.23
CA ASP A 142 16.15 -38.84 -13.22
C ASP A 142 15.43 -39.87 -14.11
N GLU A 143 15.60 -39.76 -15.44
CA GLU A 143 15.71 -40.92 -16.34
C GLU A 143 16.73 -40.60 -17.45
N ALA A 144 17.45 -41.62 -17.93
CA ALA A 144 18.63 -41.44 -18.79
C ALA A 144 18.34 -41.76 -20.27
N GLY A 145 18.63 -40.79 -21.15
CA GLY A 145 18.65 -40.96 -22.62
C GLY A 145 19.97 -40.41 -23.20
N PRO A 146 20.58 -41.06 -24.21
CA PRO A 146 22.01 -40.88 -24.48
C PRO A 146 22.38 -39.68 -25.37
N SER A 147 23.45 -39.00 -24.95
CA SER A 147 24.49 -38.33 -25.72
C SER A 147 24.25 -38.10 -27.23
N THR A 148 24.15 -36.82 -27.61
CA THR A 148 24.55 -36.33 -28.95
C THR A 148 25.46 -35.12 -28.78
N VAL A 149 26.59 -35.12 -29.50
CA VAL A 149 27.55 -34.02 -29.50
C VAL A 149 27.22 -33.09 -30.67
N ILE A 150 27.09 -31.79 -30.38
CA ILE A 150 27.24 -30.72 -31.38
C ILE A 150 28.29 -29.74 -30.81
N PRO A 151 29.41 -29.49 -31.51
CA PRO A 151 30.49 -28.63 -31.02
C PRO A 151 30.52 -27.24 -31.67
N ILE A 152 31.57 -26.50 -31.31
CA ILE A 152 32.17 -25.27 -31.89
C ILE A 152 31.50 -23.89 -31.73
N GLU A 153 32.39 -22.90 -31.86
CA GLU A 153 32.24 -21.46 -32.09
C GLU A 153 31.58 -20.56 -31.04
N CYS A 154 32.46 -20.09 -30.13
CA CYS A 154 32.36 -18.76 -29.52
C CYS A 154 33.29 -17.80 -30.28
N SER A 155 32.77 -17.07 -31.26
CA SER A 155 33.37 -15.89 -31.91
C SER A 155 32.24 -15.18 -32.69
N SER A 156 31.80 -13.99 -32.28
CA SER A 156 32.36 -12.67 -32.66
C SER A 156 31.73 -12.12 -33.95
N GLU A 157 30.64 -11.39 -33.78
CA GLU A 157 30.17 -10.29 -34.64
C GLU A 157 29.70 -9.18 -33.64
N GLU A 158 29.90 -7.87 -33.84
CA GLU A 158 29.79 -7.07 -35.08
C GLU A 158 28.33 -7.11 -35.59
N ASP A 159 27.71 -6.06 -36.12
CA ASP A 159 28.07 -4.65 -36.30
C ASP A 159 26.77 -3.82 -36.27
N TRP A 160 26.82 -2.55 -35.83
CA TRP A 160 25.73 -1.56 -36.03
C TRP A 160 26.28 -0.12 -35.95
N GLU A 161 27.07 0.25 -36.94
CA GLU A 161 27.35 1.66 -37.25
C GLU A 161 26.07 2.39 -37.74
N ASP A 162 25.94 3.64 -37.30
CA ASP A 162 25.56 4.86 -38.04
C ASP A 162 24.37 4.92 -39.04
N PHE A 163 23.59 6.02 -38.94
CA PHE A 163 22.91 6.64 -40.09
C PHE A 163 22.51 8.12 -39.86
N SER A 164 23.36 9.07 -40.31
CA SER A 164 23.07 10.48 -40.69
C SER A 164 22.74 11.50 -39.54
N GLU A 165 23.13 12.80 -39.57
CA GLU A 165 23.18 13.85 -40.65
C GLU A 165 21.75 14.25 -41.12
N GLU A 166 21.32 15.48 -41.47
CA GLU A 166 21.78 16.90 -41.63
C GLU A 166 20.52 17.78 -41.24
N GLU A 167 20.47 19.09 -40.94
CA GLU A 167 21.39 20.25 -40.79
C GLU A 167 21.59 20.55 -39.25
N GLU A 168 21.89 21.68 -38.58
CA GLU A 168 21.97 23.16 -38.77
C GLU A 168 20.61 23.90 -39.02
N GLU A 169 20.33 25.17 -38.65
CA GLU A 169 21.11 26.32 -38.11
C GLU A 169 20.25 27.18 -37.09
N GLU A 170 20.69 28.39 -36.69
CA GLU A 170 20.10 29.26 -35.63
C GLU A 170 19.13 30.36 -36.13
N GLU A 171 18.31 30.95 -35.24
CA GLU A 171 18.26 32.43 -35.00
C GLU A 171 17.41 32.81 -33.76
N GLU A 172 17.48 34.07 -33.32
CA GLU A 172 16.93 34.59 -32.04
C GLU A 172 15.53 35.29 -32.17
N GLU A 173 15.35 36.44 -31.49
CA GLU A 173 14.16 37.34 -31.44
C GLU A 173 12.91 36.81 -30.70
N GLU A 174 12.13 37.61 -29.97
CA GLU A 174 12.38 38.82 -29.16
C GLU A 174 11.27 38.85 -28.07
N GLY A 175 11.30 39.76 -27.10
CA GLY A 175 10.28 39.81 -26.04
C GLY A 175 8.93 40.39 -26.48
N CYS A 176 7.86 40.09 -25.72
CA CYS A 176 6.66 40.92 -25.64
C CYS A 176 6.00 40.83 -24.26
N ASP A 177 5.52 41.98 -23.79
CA ASP A 177 5.18 42.29 -22.40
C ASP A 177 3.90 41.62 -21.85
N ASP A 178 3.85 41.54 -20.51
CA ASP A 178 2.63 41.39 -19.70
C ASP A 178 1.79 42.70 -19.79
N PRO A 179 0.49 42.59 -20.10
CA PRO A 179 -0.46 43.38 -19.33
C PRO A 179 -1.73 42.61 -18.92
N THR A 180 -1.75 42.21 -17.64
CA THR A 180 -2.87 42.37 -16.69
C THR A 180 -4.28 42.44 -17.28
N LYS A 181 -5.13 41.44 -16.99
CA LYS A 181 -6.58 41.61 -17.11
C LYS A 181 -7.35 41.00 -15.94
N GLU A 182 -8.00 41.86 -15.15
CA GLU A 182 -9.01 41.48 -14.17
C GLU A 182 -10.41 41.45 -14.83
N GLU A 183 -11.04 40.28 -14.88
CA GLU A 183 -12.50 40.10 -15.07
C GLU A 183 -12.90 38.94 -14.15
N PHE A 184 -13.27 39.16 -12.88
CA PHE A 184 -14.50 39.80 -12.41
C PHE A 184 -15.76 39.17 -13.03
N TRP A 185 -16.49 38.41 -12.22
CA TRP A 185 -17.80 37.82 -12.54
C TRP A 185 -18.77 38.07 -11.39
N GLU A 186 -20.02 38.42 -11.73
CA GLU A 186 -21.15 38.63 -10.81
C GLU A 186 -21.77 37.31 -10.32
#